data_AF-A0A966C6I5-F1
#
_entry.id   AF-A0A966C6I5-F1
#
_cell.length_a   1.000
_cell.length_b   1.000
_cell.length_c   1.000
_cell.angle_alpha   90.00
_cell.angle_beta   90.00
_cell.angle_gamma   90.00
#
_symmetry.space_group_name_H-M   'P 1'
#
loop_
_entity.id
_entity.type
_entity.pdbx_description
1 polymer ?
#
loop_
_entity_poly.entity_id
_entity_poly.type
_entity_poly.pdbx_seq_one_letter_code
_entity_poly.pdbx_strand_id
1 'polypeptide(L)'
;MRMGLRDLLIGAGPGGPAAERISLDADAFTTHGVILGMTGSGKTGLAVVLLEELARRRVPLVICDLKGDLTNLLLTFPRLEPGDFLPWVLADTADRTA
;
A
#
# COMPACT_ATOMS: atom_id res chain seq x y z
N MET A 1 22.43 9.87 9.39
CA MET A 1 21.97 8.51 9.00
C MET A 1 21.81 8.50 7.49
N ARG A 2 22.69 7.81 6.75
CA ARG A 2 22.55 7.69 5.28
C ARG A 2 21.54 6.58 5.02
N MET A 3 20.34 6.92 4.54
CA MET A 3 19.41 5.93 4.02
C MET A 3 20.11 5.19 2.87
N GLY A 4 20.18 3.87 2.99
CA GLY A 4 20.65 2.99 1.93
C GLY A 4 19.73 3.07 0.71
N LEU A 5 20.29 2.80 -0.46
CA LEU A 5 19.53 2.73 -1.72
C LEU A 5 18.46 1.62 -1.72
N ARG A 6 18.29 0.84 -0.64
CA ARG A 6 17.32 -0.25 -0.50
C ARG A 6 16.40 -0.14 0.74
N ASP A 7 16.47 0.96 1.49
CA ASP A 7 15.73 1.11 2.75
C ASP A 7 14.24 1.44 2.53
N LEU A 8 13.34 0.51 2.83
CA LEU A 8 11.90 0.73 2.82
C LEU A 8 11.46 1.38 4.13
N LEU A 9 10.97 2.62 4.08
CA LEU A 9 10.43 3.28 5.28
C LEU A 9 9.15 2.59 5.72
N ILE A 10 9.09 2.09 6.97
CA ILE A 10 7.89 1.42 7.51
C ILE A 10 7.16 2.24 8.56
N GLY A 11 7.81 3.26 9.13
CA GLY A 11 7.18 4.12 10.11
C GLY A 11 8.20 4.95 10.89
N ALA A 12 7.76 5.44 12.03
CA ALA A 12 8.61 6.16 12.98
C ALA A 12 8.42 5.59 14.38
N GLY A 13 9.48 5.66 15.18
CA GLY A 13 9.45 5.32 16.59
C GLY A 13 8.58 6.28 17.42
N PRO A 14 8.47 6.04 18.72
CA PRO A 14 7.86 7.00 19.63
C PRO A 14 8.67 8.31 19.66
N GLY A 15 8.00 9.48 19.73
CA GLY A 15 8.68 10.78 19.80
C GLY A 15 8.07 11.93 18.99
N GLY A 16 6.93 11.72 18.31
CA GLY A 16 6.28 12.77 17.53
C GLY A 16 7.10 13.18 16.30
N PRO A 17 7.13 14.47 15.90
CA PRO A 17 7.80 14.92 14.68
C PRO A 17 9.32 14.67 14.63
N ALA A 18 9.95 14.48 15.79
CA ALA A 18 11.38 14.16 15.93
C ALA A 18 11.65 12.66 16.05
N ALA A 19 10.64 11.82 15.88
CA ALA A 19 10.76 10.38 16.00
C ALA A 19 11.76 9.79 15.00
N GLU A 20 12.51 8.80 15.48
CA GLU A 20 13.44 8.04 14.65
C GLU A 20 12.67 7.32 13.53
N ARG A 21 13.14 7.46 12.30
CA ARG A 21 12.57 6.73 11.16
C ARG A 21 12.98 5.27 11.20
N ILE A 22 12.01 4.38 11.12
CA ILE A 22 12.22 2.94 11.10
C ILE A 22 12.11 2.47 9.66
N SER A 23 13.15 1.79 9.16
CA SER A 23 13.20 1.26 7.80
C SER A 23 13.61 -0.20 7.80
N LEU A 24 13.21 -0.95 6.77
CA LEU A 24 13.62 -2.32 6.51
C LEU A 24 14.45 -2.38 5.23
N ASP A 25 15.43 -3.28 5.16
CA ASP A 25 16.10 -3.57 3.90
C ASP A 25 15.15 -4.34 2.97
N ALA A 26 15.00 -3.86 1.73
CA ALA A 26 14.19 -4.54 0.72
C ALA A 26 14.64 -6.00 0.48
N ASP A 27 15.93 -6.29 0.64
CA ASP A 27 16.46 -7.65 0.45
C ASP A 27 15.92 -8.63 1.52
N ALA A 28 15.45 -8.13 2.66
CA ALA A 28 14.80 -8.99 3.66
C ALA A 28 13.52 -9.65 3.13
N PHE A 29 12.90 -9.10 2.07
CA PHE A 29 11.68 -9.65 1.47
C PHE A 29 11.96 -10.70 0.39
N THR A 30 13.21 -10.97 0.01
CA THR A 30 13.53 -12.06 -0.92
C THR A 30 13.39 -13.44 -0.31
N THR A 31 13.26 -13.52 1.02
CA THR A 31 13.08 -14.76 1.79
C THR A 31 11.66 -14.93 2.31
N HIS A 32 10.67 -14.25 1.71
CA HIS A 32 9.28 -14.15 2.16
C HIS A 32 9.12 -13.27 3.41
N GLY A 33 7.94 -12.65 3.55
CA GLY A 33 7.56 -11.86 4.71
C GLY A 33 6.08 -12.11 5.04
N VAL A 34 5.73 -11.94 6.31
CA VAL A 34 4.35 -12.09 6.78
C VAL A 34 3.97 -10.95 7.71
N ILE A 35 2.78 -10.38 7.50
CA ILE A 35 2.19 -9.36 8.38
C ILE A 35 1.05 -10.00 9.16
N LEU A 36 1.20 -10.07 10.48
CA LEU A 36 0.25 -10.72 11.38
C LEU A 36 -0.36 -9.71 12.36
N GLY A 37 -1.57 -9.99 12.86
CA GLY A 37 -2.26 -9.12 13.82
C GLY A 37 -3.79 -9.22 13.73
N MET A 38 -4.48 -8.70 14.73
CA MET A 38 -5.95 -8.66 14.78
C MET A 38 -6.55 -7.60 13.84
N THR A 39 -7.86 -7.66 13.58
CA THR A 39 -8.56 -6.61 12.83
C THR A 39 -8.38 -5.26 13.54
N GLY A 40 -8.14 -4.19 12.76
CA GLY A 40 -7.86 -2.85 13.30
C GLY A 40 -6.40 -2.61 13.72
N SER A 41 -5.52 -3.62 13.71
CA SER A 41 -4.11 -3.45 14.11
C SER A 41 -3.21 -2.76 13.06
N GLY A 42 -3.79 -2.28 11.96
CA GLY A 42 -3.03 -1.59 10.91
C GLY A 42 -2.31 -2.49 9.89
N LYS A 43 -2.59 -3.80 9.82
CA LYS A 43 -1.96 -4.72 8.83
C LYS A 43 -2.04 -4.21 7.39
N THR A 44 -3.26 -3.83 6.96
CA THR A 44 -3.49 -3.30 5.61
C THR A 44 -2.73 -1.99 5.41
N GLY A 45 -2.73 -1.09 6.39
CA GLY A 45 -1.96 0.16 6.33
C GLY A 45 -0.46 -0.08 6.18
N LEU A 46 0.11 -1.03 6.94
CA LEU A 46 1.52 -1.41 6.79
C LEU A 46 1.81 -1.99 5.40
N ALA A 47 0.91 -2.82 4.86
CA ALA A 47 1.05 -3.33 3.50
C ALA A 47 1.03 -2.20 2.46
N VAL A 48 0.13 -1.22 2.59
CA VAL A 48 0.08 -0.03 1.73
C VAL A 48 1.42 0.72 1.75
N VAL A 49 1.95 1.02 2.95
CA VAL A 49 3.24 1.72 3.10
C VAL A 49 4.37 0.97 2.41
N LEU A 50 4.47 -0.34 2.62
CA LEU A 50 5.49 -1.17 1.96
C LEU A 50 5.34 -1.15 0.44
N LEU A 51 4.12 -1.29 -0.08
CA LEU A 51 3.85 -1.26 -1.51
C LEU A 51 4.19 0.09 -2.14
N GLU A 52 3.86 1.20 -1.47
CA GLU A 52 4.20 2.55 -1.92
C GLU A 52 5.72 2.77 -1.97
N GLU A 53 6.47 2.32 -0.95
CA GLU A 53 7.93 2.42 -0.92
C GLU A 53 8.57 1.57 -2.04
N LEU A 54 8.07 0.35 -2.27
CA LEU A 54 8.53 -0.51 -3.36
C LEU A 54 8.19 0.09 -4.75
N ALA A 55 7.00 0.66 -4.91
CA ALA A 55 6.56 1.32 -6.13
C ALA A 55 7.39 2.58 -6.43
N ARG A 56 7.70 3.41 -5.42
CA ARG A 56 8.62 4.57 -5.53
C ARG A 56 9.99 4.16 -6.05
N ARG A 57 10.42 2.94 -5.75
CA ARG A 57 11.69 2.33 -6.17
C ARG A 57 11.60 1.62 -7.51
N ARG A 58 10.43 1.64 -8.17
CA ARG A 58 10.14 0.96 -9.45
C ARG A 58 10.36 -0.55 -9.39
N VAL A 59 10.15 -1.17 -8.22
CA VAL A 59 10.09 -2.62 -8.11
C VAL A 59 8.79 -3.08 -8.77
N PRO A 60 8.81 -4.06 -9.69
CA PRO A 60 7.58 -4.64 -10.25
C PRO A 60 6.78 -5.36 -9.16
N LEU A 61 5.48 -5.09 -9.07
CA LEU A 61 4.61 -5.65 -8.03
C LEU A 61 3.45 -6.42 -8.67
N VAL A 62 3.18 -7.62 -8.15
CA VAL A 62 1.96 -8.38 -8.40
C VAL A 62 1.25 -8.52 -7.06
N ILE A 63 0.01 -8.03 -6.97
CA ILE A 63 -0.74 -7.96 -5.72
C ILE A 63 -2.03 -8.77 -5.89
N CYS A 64 -2.24 -9.72 -4.99
CA CYS A 64 -3.49 -10.47 -4.89
C CYS A 64 -4.30 -9.93 -3.71
N ASP A 65 -5.33 -9.14 -4.01
CA ASP A 65 -6.16 -8.50 -2.99
C ASP A 65 -7.55 -9.13 -2.95
N LEU A 66 -7.80 -9.94 -1.92
CA LEU A 66 -9.08 -10.63 -1.74
C LEU A 66 -10.20 -9.71 -1.26
N LYS A 67 -9.86 -8.57 -0.65
CA LYS A 67 -10.84 -7.67 -0.04
C LYS A 67 -11.12 -6.43 -0.90
N GLY A 68 -10.20 -6.08 -1.79
CA GLY A 68 -10.29 -4.89 -2.66
C GLY A 68 -9.76 -3.60 -2.02
N ASP A 69 -9.37 -3.64 -0.75
CA ASP A 69 -8.88 -2.47 -0.01
C ASP A 69 -7.59 -1.88 -0.62
N LEU A 70 -6.68 -2.71 -1.11
CA LEU A 70 -5.41 -2.29 -1.71
C LEU A 70 -5.61 -1.83 -3.16
N THR A 71 -6.54 -2.45 -3.88
CA THR A 71 -6.85 -2.08 -5.27
C THR A 71 -7.40 -0.64 -5.34
N ASN A 72 -8.09 -0.19 -4.28
CA ASN A 72 -8.57 1.18 -4.17
C ASN A 72 -7.45 2.25 -4.24
N LEU A 73 -6.18 1.90 -3.97
CA LEU A 73 -5.06 2.83 -4.16
C LEU A 73 -4.96 3.32 -5.61
N LEU A 74 -5.34 2.48 -6.58
CA LEU A 74 -5.35 2.81 -8.02
C LEU A 74 -6.47 3.77 -8.40
N LEU A 75 -7.45 4.00 -7.51
CA LEU A 75 -8.58 4.91 -7.73
C LEU A 75 -8.27 6.35 -7.28
N THR A 76 -7.02 6.64 -6.91
CA THR A 76 -6.57 7.97 -6.47
C THR A 76 -6.26 8.87 -7.69
N PHE A 77 -7.30 9.29 -8.41
CA PHE A 77 -7.13 10.16 -9.59
C PHE A 77 -6.86 11.61 -9.19
N PRO A 78 -6.11 12.38 -9.98
CA PRO A 78 -5.82 13.79 -9.66
C PRO A 78 -7.05 14.69 -9.53
N ARG A 79 -8.13 14.40 -10.29
CA ARG A 79 -9.35 15.22 -10.31
C ARG A 79 -10.56 14.55 -9.68
N LEU A 80 -10.51 13.22 -9.48
CA LEU A 80 -11.60 12.43 -8.90
C LEU A 80 -12.94 12.66 -9.61
N GLU A 81 -12.92 12.85 -10.93
CA GLU A 81 -14.15 13.06 -11.71
C GLU A 81 -14.87 11.72 -11.88
N PRO A 82 -16.22 11.69 -11.95
CA PRO A 82 -16.98 10.45 -12.14
C PRO A 82 -16.50 9.61 -13.35
N GLY A 83 -16.07 10.30 -14.43
CA GLY A 83 -15.55 9.65 -15.63
C GLY A 83 -14.22 8.91 -15.42
N ASP A 84 -13.41 9.30 -14.43
CA ASP A 84 -12.12 8.65 -14.13
C ASP A 84 -12.34 7.22 -13.57
N PHE A 85 -13.50 6.97 -12.94
CA PHE A 85 -13.86 5.68 -12.35
C PHE A 85 -14.47 4.70 -13.34
N LEU A 86 -15.01 5.16 -14.49
CA LEU A 86 -15.74 4.33 -15.45
C LEU A 86 -14.98 3.06 -15.88
N PRO A 87 -13.66 3.07 -16.15
CA PRO A 87 -12.92 1.86 -16.51
C PRO A 87 -12.86 0.78 -15.40
N TRP A 88 -13.13 1.18 -14.16
CA TRP A 88 -13.02 0.34 -12.96
C TRP A 88 -14.37 -0.16 -12.46
N VAL A 89 -15.48 0.30 -13.06
CA VAL A 89 -16.83 -0.16 -12.76
C VAL A 89 -17.10 -1.46 -13.51
N LEU A 90 -17.51 -2.51 -12.80
CA LEU A 90 -17.90 -3.76 -13.42
C LEU A 90 -19.22 -3.58 -14.17
N ALA A 91 -19.26 -3.97 -15.45
CA ALA A 91 -20.43 -3.81 -16.31
C ALA A 91 -21.73 -4.40 -15.73
N ASP A 92 -21.61 -5.48 -14.93
CA ASP A 92 -22.75 -6.20 -14.32
C ASP A 92 -23.19 -5.63 -12.96
N THR A 93 -22.47 -4.64 -12.42
CA THR A 93 -22.84 -3.98 -11.14
C THR A 93 -23.74 -2.76 -11.32
N ALA A 94 -23.92 -2.29 -12.56
CA ALA A 94 -24.75 -1.14 -12.88
C ALA A 94 -26.27 -1.43 -12.85
N ASP A 95 -26.67 -2.71 -12.87
CA ASP A 95 -28.07 -3.15 -13.00
C ASP A 95 -28.70 -3.71 -11.70
N ARG A 96 -28.11 -3.41 -10.53
CA ARG A 96 -28.69 -3.83 -9.24
C ARG A 96 -29.55 -2.73 -8.62
N THR A 97 -30.61 -2.36 -9.33
CA THR A 97 -31.82 -1.79 -8.70
C THR A 97 -32.77 -2.94 -8.35
N ALA A 98 -32.66 -3.43 -7.11
CA ALA A 98 -33.67 -4.23 -6.43
C ALA A 98 -33.70 -3.84 -4.94
#